data_AF-A0A2S0M7Y1-F1
#
_entry.id   AF-A0A2S0M7Y1-F1
#
_cell.length_a   1.000
_cell.length_b   1.000
_cell.length_c   1.000
_cell.angle_alpha   90.00
_cell.angle_beta   90.00
_cell.angle_gamma   90.00
#
_symmetry.space_group_name_H-M   'P 1'
#
loop_
_entity.id
_entity.type
_entity.pdbx_description
1 polymer ?
#
loop_
_entity_poly.entity_id
_entity_poly.type
_entity_poly.pdbx_seq_one_letter_code
_entity_poly.pdbx_strand_id
1 'polypeptide(L)'
;MIISKIHVRSNVVRIGYLENEKEVPREYVLKSKELARPELYEAMEHIFHVMANVDTCFAAVCDGEIEDIVIKYNRDNSVDNYVLAGAMHGDDGLVATFKTEKIYARAWMELDNAVRSAMKEAELFIQGKRAQMTLDIEAETPAQKLKGGVA
;
A
#
# COMPACT_ATOMS: atom_id res chain seq x y z
N MET A 1 -8.87 6.70 14.73
CA MET A 1 -8.96 6.44 13.28
C MET A 1 -8.87 4.94 13.05
N ILE A 2 -9.60 4.39 12.09
CA ILE A 2 -9.63 2.95 11.77
C ILE A 2 -9.24 2.80 10.30
N ILE A 3 -8.16 2.06 10.02
CA ILE A 3 -7.70 1.79 8.65
C ILE A 3 -8.41 0.55 8.11
N SER A 4 -9.26 0.73 7.11
CA SER A 4 -10.05 -0.35 6.50
C SER A 4 -9.42 -0.92 5.24
N LYS A 5 -8.62 -0.12 4.54
CA LYS A 5 -7.95 -0.53 3.31
C LYS A 5 -6.62 0.21 3.16
N ILE A 6 -5.59 -0.51 2.72
CA ILE A 6 -4.33 0.05 2.25
C ILE A 6 -4.11 -0.47 0.84
N HIS A 7 -3.86 0.41 -0.12
CA HIS A 7 -3.46 0.06 -1.47
C HIS A 7 -2.20 0.84 -1.83
N VAL A 8 -1.16 0.14 -2.24
CA VAL A 8 0.15 0.70 -2.57
C VAL A 8 0.64 0.05 -3.86
N ARG A 9 0.88 0.88 -4.88
CA ARG A 9 1.48 0.44 -6.14
C ARG A 9 2.36 1.53 -6.71
N SER A 10 3.69 1.33 -6.71
CA SER A 10 4.73 2.27 -7.19
C SER A 10 4.52 3.75 -6.80
N ASN A 11 3.67 4.47 -7.53
CA ASN A 11 3.37 5.90 -7.37
C ASN A 11 1.92 6.20 -6.90
N VAL A 12 1.12 5.18 -6.60
CA VAL A 12 -0.26 5.30 -6.15
C VAL A 12 -0.37 4.72 -4.75
N VAL A 13 -0.75 5.56 -3.79
CA VAL A 13 -1.13 5.13 -2.44
C VAL A 13 -2.56 5.58 -2.17
N ARG A 14 -3.42 4.63 -1.81
CA ARG A 14 -4.80 4.88 -1.40
C ARG A 14 -5.07 4.19 -0.08
N ILE A 15 -5.57 4.94 0.89
CA ILE A 15 -5.87 4.41 2.22
C ILE A 15 -7.32 4.74 2.56
N GLY A 16 -8.12 3.70 2.73
CA GLY A 16 -9.49 3.82 3.21
C GLY A 16 -9.52 3.84 4.73
N TYR A 17 -10.10 4.86 5.35
CA TYR A 17 -10.14 5.02 6.79
C TYR A 17 -11.47 5.58 7.31
N LEU A 18 -11.75 5.34 8.59
CA LEU A 18 -12.87 5.94 9.33
C LEU A 18 -12.31 6.82 10.44
N GLU A 19 -12.72 8.10 10.49
CA GLU A 19 -12.34 9.01 11.58
C GLU A 19 -13.06 8.65 12.88
N ASN A 20 -14.35 8.30 12.78
CA ASN A 20 -15.20 7.79 13.86
C ASN A 20 -16.13 6.68 13.35
N GLU A 21 -16.55 5.76 14.23
CA GLU A 21 -17.42 4.60 13.91
C GLU A 21 -18.78 4.96 13.28
N LYS A 22 -19.25 6.19 13.49
CA LYS A 22 -20.52 6.70 12.99
C LYS A 22 -20.39 7.47 11.67
N GLU A 23 -19.19 7.62 11.14
CA GLU A 23 -18.92 8.39 9.93
C GLU A 23 -18.82 7.49 8.69
N VAL A 24 -19.10 8.08 7.53
CA VAL A 24 -18.93 7.41 6.24
C VAL A 24 -17.43 7.13 6.02
N PRO A 25 -17.04 5.94 5.52
CA PRO A 25 -15.65 5.66 5.16
C PRO A 25 -15.08 6.77 4.26
N ARG A 26 -13.91 7.28 4.61
CA ARG A 26 -13.15 8.25 3.83
C ARG A 26 -12.01 7.55 3.12
N GLU A 27 -11.59 8.10 2.00
CA GLU A 27 -10.42 7.61 1.26
C GLU A 27 -9.40 8.75 1.18
N TYR A 28 -8.17 8.47 1.61
CA TYR A 28 -7.02 9.31 1.34
C TYR A 28 -6.33 8.78 0.09
N VAL A 29 -6.14 9.66 -0.90
CA VAL A 29 -5.41 9.33 -2.14
C VAL A 29 -4.21 10.25 -2.24
N LEU A 30 -3.04 9.66 -2.41
CA LEU A 30 -1.80 10.37 -2.67
C LEU A 30 -1.88 11.14 -4.01
N LYS A 31 -1.46 12.41 -4.02
CA LYS A 31 -1.45 13.22 -5.24
C LYS A 31 -0.31 12.80 -6.16
N SER A 32 -0.47 13.00 -7.47
CA SER A 32 0.38 12.46 -8.55
C SER A 32 1.86 12.89 -8.58
N LYS A 33 2.38 13.57 -7.55
CA LYS A 33 3.79 13.99 -7.41
C LYS A 33 4.37 13.75 -6.01
N GLU A 34 3.57 13.16 -5.13
CA GLU A 34 3.94 12.84 -3.76
C GLU A 34 4.47 11.40 -3.74
N LEU A 35 5.46 11.10 -2.92
CA LEU A 35 5.76 9.72 -2.55
C LEU A 35 5.30 9.49 -1.12
N ALA A 36 4.72 8.33 -0.86
CA ALA A 36 4.48 7.92 0.52
C ALA A 36 5.80 7.77 1.27
N ARG A 37 5.70 7.76 2.60
CA ARG A 37 6.84 7.50 3.48
C ARG A 37 7.47 6.15 3.11
N PRO A 38 8.81 6.06 2.92
CA PRO A 38 9.50 4.81 2.62
C PRO A 38 9.08 3.67 3.55
N GLU A 39 8.84 3.99 4.82
CA GLU A 39 8.45 3.04 5.86
C GLU A 39 7.11 2.34 5.58
N LEU A 40 6.19 2.98 4.85
CA LEU A 40 4.96 2.31 4.41
C LEU A 40 5.27 1.24 3.36
N TYR A 41 6.15 1.54 2.39
CA TYR A 41 6.56 0.56 1.37
C TYR A 41 7.35 -0.59 2.00
N GLU A 42 8.29 -0.29 2.89
CA GLU A 42 9.05 -1.29 3.66
C GLU A 42 8.12 -2.18 4.50
N ALA A 43 7.07 -1.61 5.10
CA ALA A 43 6.09 -2.39 5.85
C ALA A 43 5.25 -3.32 4.93
N MET A 44 4.90 -2.89 3.72
CA MET A 44 4.19 -3.72 2.74
C MET A 44 5.09 -4.84 2.21
N GLU A 45 6.35 -4.55 1.93
CA GLU A 45 7.38 -5.52 1.52
C GLU A 45 7.64 -6.56 2.62
N HIS A 46 7.73 -6.12 3.88
CA HIS A 46 7.94 -7.01 5.01
C HIS A 46 6.79 -8.02 5.17
N ILE A 47 5.54 -7.64 4.85
CA ILE A 47 4.40 -8.58 4.87
C ILE A 47 4.63 -9.71 3.85
N PHE A 48 5.08 -9.39 2.64
CA PHE A 48 5.38 -10.42 1.64
C PHE A 48 6.47 -11.37 2.11
N HIS A 49 7.57 -10.83 2.67
CA HIS A 49 8.66 -11.64 3.18
C HIS A 49 8.23 -12.58 4.31
N VAL A 50 7.40 -12.10 5.24
CA VAL A 50 6.83 -12.95 6.29
C VAL A 50 5.96 -14.04 5.68
N MET A 51 5.11 -13.70 4.69
CA MET A 51 4.31 -14.66 3.95
C MET A 51 5.17 -15.75 3.27
N ALA A 52 6.24 -15.34 2.58
CA ALA A 52 7.13 -16.22 1.82
C ALA A 52 8.01 -17.11 2.71
N ASN A 53 8.39 -16.63 3.90
CA ASN A 53 9.24 -17.36 4.84
C ASN A 53 8.51 -18.51 5.57
N VAL A 54 7.19 -18.61 5.49
CA VAL A 54 6.52 -19.84 5.90
C VAL A 54 6.81 -20.90 4.85
N ASP A 55 7.43 -22.00 5.30
CA ASP A 55 8.00 -23.14 4.56
C ASP A 55 7.15 -23.72 3.40
N THR A 56 5.96 -23.21 3.13
CA THR A 56 4.98 -23.75 2.18
C THR A 56 4.19 -22.70 1.36
N CYS A 57 4.33 -21.39 1.61
CA CYS A 57 3.45 -20.40 0.93
C CYS A 57 3.93 -20.03 -0.48
N PHE A 58 5.23 -19.79 -0.67
CA PHE A 58 5.80 -19.44 -1.98
C PHE A 58 7.10 -20.22 -2.21
N ALA A 59 7.43 -20.52 -3.48
CA ALA A 59 8.68 -21.17 -3.79
C ALA A 59 9.86 -20.23 -3.46
N ALA A 60 10.99 -20.78 -3.01
CA ALA A 60 12.18 -20.03 -2.55
C ALA A 60 12.84 -19.10 -3.59
N VAL A 61 12.30 -19.03 -4.81
CA VAL A 61 12.77 -18.25 -5.96
C VAL A 61 11.75 -17.19 -6.41
N CYS A 62 10.59 -17.10 -5.75
CA CYS A 62 9.58 -16.10 -6.08
C CYS A 62 9.82 -14.82 -5.29
N ASP A 63 10.05 -13.71 -6.00
CA ASP A 63 9.92 -12.37 -5.43
C ASP A 63 8.45 -11.93 -5.52
N GLY A 64 8.07 -10.90 -4.78
CA GLY A 64 6.71 -10.40 -4.82
C GLY A 64 6.45 -9.19 -3.94
N GLU A 65 5.27 -8.62 -4.16
CA GLU A 65 4.83 -7.39 -3.51
C GLU A 65 3.39 -7.54 -3.04
N ILE A 66 3.09 -6.95 -1.88
CA ILE A 66 1.71 -6.75 -1.43
C ILE A 66 1.24 -5.42 -1.99
N GLU A 67 0.16 -5.45 -2.77
CA GLU A 67 -0.44 -4.25 -3.36
C GLU A 67 -1.66 -3.79 -2.55
N ASP A 68 -2.40 -4.71 -1.95
CA ASP A 68 -3.66 -4.42 -1.25
C ASP A 68 -3.77 -5.17 0.08
N ILE A 69 -4.21 -4.44 1.12
CA ILE A 69 -4.64 -4.97 2.41
C ILE A 69 -6.07 -4.50 2.65
N VAL A 70 -6.99 -5.43 2.84
CA VAL A 70 -8.36 -5.14 3.28
C VAL A 70 -8.54 -5.66 4.70
N ILE A 71 -8.91 -4.77 5.62
CA ILE A 71 -8.94 -5.06 7.05
C ILE A 71 -10.40 -5.00 7.53
N LYS A 72 -10.80 -6.05 8.24
CA LYS A 72 -12.10 -6.13 8.90
C LYS A 72 -11.92 -6.10 10.41
N TYR A 73 -12.80 -5.36 11.07
CA TYR A 73 -12.83 -5.22 12.51
C TYR A 73 -14.04 -5.94 13.10
N ASN A 74 -13.91 -6.40 14.35
CA ASN A 74 -15.02 -6.91 15.14
C ASN A 74 -15.76 -5.79 15.87
N ARG A 75 -16.77 -6.17 16.65
CA ARG A 75 -17.59 -5.22 17.42
C ARG A 75 -16.82 -4.44 18.49
N ASP A 76 -15.68 -4.97 18.92
CA ASP A 76 -14.80 -4.35 19.91
C ASP A 76 -13.73 -3.46 19.24
N ASN A 77 -13.86 -3.18 17.94
CA ASN A 77 -12.91 -2.43 17.11
C ASN A 77 -11.49 -3.00 17.09
N SER A 78 -11.35 -4.29 17.35
CA SER A 78 -10.10 -4.99 17.13
C SER A 78 -10.12 -5.67 15.75
N VAL A 79 -8.95 -5.83 15.14
CA VAL A 79 -8.81 -6.53 13.86
C VAL A 79 -9.34 -7.96 14.02
N ASP A 80 -10.34 -8.30 13.22
CA ASP A 80 -10.99 -9.62 13.15
C ASP A 80 -10.27 -10.51 12.13
N ASN A 81 -10.13 -9.99 10.91
CA ASN A 81 -9.41 -10.64 9.82
C ASN A 81 -8.94 -9.60 8.80
N TYR A 82 -8.05 -10.05 7.93
CA TYR A 82 -7.62 -9.29 6.77
C TYR A 82 -7.48 -10.19 5.54
N VAL A 83 -7.50 -9.56 4.36
CA VAL A 83 -7.24 -10.19 3.08
C VAL A 83 -6.11 -9.42 2.41
N LEU A 84 -5.13 -10.16 1.90
CA LEU A 84 -3.96 -9.62 1.23
C LEU A 84 -4.05 -9.93 -0.26
N ALA A 85 -3.63 -8.99 -1.10
CA ALA A 85 -3.49 -9.20 -2.53
C ALA A 85 -2.23 -8.53 -3.04
N GLY A 86 -1.67 -9.08 -4.11
CA GLY A 86 -0.38 -8.65 -4.63
C GLY A 86 0.03 -9.40 -5.88
N ALA A 87 1.30 -9.25 -6.23
CA ALA A 87 1.91 -9.89 -7.39
C ALA A 87 3.16 -10.68 -6.97
N MET A 88 3.38 -11.82 -7.61
CA MET A 88 4.61 -12.59 -7.55
C MET A 88 5.31 -12.53 -8.89
N HIS A 89 6.63 -12.48 -8.83
CA HIS A 89 7.53 -12.40 -9.97
C HIS A 89 8.38 -13.67 -9.99
N GLY A 90 8.28 -14.43 -11.07
CA GLY A 90 9.16 -15.56 -11.35
C GLY A 90 10.42 -15.13 -12.10
N ASP A 91 11.49 -15.91 -11.96
CA ASP A 91 12.76 -15.70 -12.69
C ASP A 91 12.62 -15.75 -14.22
N ASP A 92 11.54 -16.38 -14.71
CA ASP A 92 11.19 -16.45 -16.13
C ASP A 92 10.47 -15.19 -16.65
N GLY A 93 10.29 -14.17 -15.79
CA GLY A 93 9.59 -12.94 -16.09
C GLY A 93 8.08 -13.06 -16.08
N LEU A 94 7.52 -14.21 -15.66
CA LEU A 94 6.08 -14.35 -15.45
C LEU A 94 5.66 -13.63 -14.17
N VAL A 95 4.52 -12.94 -14.28
CA VAL A 95 3.87 -12.26 -13.15
C VAL A 95 2.57 -12.95 -12.83
N ALA A 96 2.41 -13.40 -11.59
CA ALA A 96 1.18 -14.01 -11.09
C ALA A 96 0.57 -13.15 -9.99
N THR A 97 -0.64 -12.66 -10.21
CA THR A 97 -1.39 -11.96 -9.16
C THR A 97 -2.00 -12.95 -8.18
N PHE A 98 -1.97 -12.65 -6.89
CA PHE A 98 -2.62 -13.46 -5.87
C PHE A 98 -3.57 -12.64 -5.01
N LYS A 99 -4.49 -13.35 -4.38
CA LYS A 99 -5.35 -12.84 -3.32
C LYS A 99 -5.59 -13.96 -2.32
N THR A 100 -5.32 -13.69 -1.05
CA THR A 100 -5.51 -14.67 0.02
C THR A 100 -6.99 -14.86 0.31
N GLU A 101 -7.32 -15.98 0.95
CA GLU A 101 -8.55 -16.06 1.72
C GLU A 101 -8.47 -15.14 2.96
N LYS A 102 -9.51 -15.16 3.80
CA LYS A 102 -9.51 -14.41 5.06
C LYS A 102 -8.49 -15.00 6.02
N ILE A 103 -7.54 -14.19 6.44
CA ILE A 103 -6.59 -14.52 7.49
C ILE A 103 -7.13 -13.93 8.78
N TYR A 104 -7.49 -14.79 9.72
CA TYR A 104 -8.00 -14.36 11.02
C TYR A 104 -6.87 -13.86 11.91
N ALA A 105 -7.11 -12.73 12.58
CA ALA A 105 -6.13 -12.18 13.50
C ALA A 105 -5.80 -13.19 14.61
N ARG A 106 -4.53 -13.18 15.03
CA ARG A 106 -3.90 -14.09 16.01
C ARG A 106 -3.68 -15.51 15.51
N ALA A 107 -4.07 -15.86 14.28
CA ALA A 107 -3.72 -17.15 13.68
C ALA A 107 -2.23 -17.23 13.34
N TRP A 108 -1.62 -16.09 12.97
CA TRP A 108 -0.21 -15.99 12.62
C TRP A 108 0.37 -14.68 13.15
N MET A 109 1.00 -14.75 14.32
CA MET A 109 1.43 -13.59 15.08
C MET A 109 2.45 -12.70 14.35
N GLU A 110 3.40 -13.28 13.63
CA GLU A 110 4.39 -12.50 12.86
C GLU A 110 3.74 -11.73 11.72
N LEU A 111 2.85 -12.38 10.97
CA LEU A 111 2.10 -11.72 9.90
C LEU A 111 1.18 -10.62 10.46
N ASP A 112 0.51 -10.89 11.59
CA ASP A 112 -0.32 -9.89 12.26
C ASP A 112 0.49 -8.66 12.68
N ASN A 113 1.71 -8.87 13.17
CA ASN A 113 2.61 -7.78 13.55
C ASN A 113 3.05 -6.97 12.33
N ALA A 114 3.37 -7.63 11.22
CA ALA A 114 3.71 -6.97 9.96
C ALA A 114 2.52 -6.13 9.42
N VAL A 115 1.31 -6.70 9.40
CA VAL A 115 0.09 -5.99 8.99
C VAL A 115 -0.20 -4.79 9.91
N ARG A 116 -0.06 -4.95 11.23
CA ARG A 116 -0.22 -3.84 12.19
C ARG A 116 0.82 -2.74 12.01
N SER A 117 2.04 -3.09 11.60
CA SER A 117 3.08 -2.12 11.25
C SER A 117 2.65 -1.29 10.05
N ALA A 118 2.17 -1.94 8.96
CA ALA A 118 1.65 -1.24 7.80
C ALA A 118 0.45 -0.34 8.14
N MET A 119 -0.46 -0.80 9.00
CA MET A 119 -1.58 0.01 9.50
C MET A 119 -1.10 1.26 10.26
N LYS A 120 -0.09 1.12 11.11
CA LYS A 120 0.47 2.24 11.86
C LYS A 120 1.12 3.25 10.93
N GLU A 121 1.88 2.80 9.93
CA GLU A 121 2.49 3.71 8.95
C GLU A 121 1.44 4.39 8.06
N ALA A 122 0.38 3.68 7.68
CA ALA A 122 -0.76 4.26 6.97
C ALA A 122 -1.49 5.32 7.82
N GLU A 123 -1.65 5.07 9.13
CA GLU A 123 -2.20 6.04 10.07
C GLU A 123 -1.32 7.28 10.19
N LEU A 124 -0.01 7.10 10.40
CA LEU A 124 0.96 8.20 10.46
C LEU A 124 0.99 8.99 9.16
N PHE A 125 0.80 8.32 8.01
CA PHE A 125 0.73 8.97 6.72
C PHE A 125 -0.51 9.86 6.58
N ILE A 126 -1.69 9.39 7.00
CA ILE A 126 -2.92 10.20 7.00
C ILE A 126 -2.83 11.35 8.00
N GLN A 127 -2.39 11.07 9.24
CA GLN A 127 -2.25 12.07 10.30
C GLN A 127 -1.16 13.10 9.97
N GLY A 128 -0.12 12.69 9.23
CA GLY A 128 1.05 13.48 8.91
C GLY A 128 0.87 14.49 7.77
N LYS A 129 -0.10 14.32 6.84
CA LYS A 129 -0.35 15.25 5.69
C LYS A 129 0.90 15.95 5.10
N ARG A 130 2.03 15.24 5.01
CA ARG A 130 3.25 15.68 4.33
C ARG A 130 3.80 14.49 3.56
N ALA A 131 3.67 14.56 2.24
CA ALA A 131 4.62 13.91 1.36
C ALA A 131 6.02 14.40 1.75
N GLN A 132 6.91 13.51 2.14
CA GLN A 132 8.28 13.92 2.50
C GLN A 132 9.10 14.32 1.28
N MET A 133 8.68 13.93 0.08
CA MET A 133 9.24 14.40 -1.19
C MET A 133 8.13 14.90 -2.12
N THR A 134 8.13 16.20 -2.37
CA THR A 134 7.64 16.75 -3.63
C THR A 134 8.75 16.48 -4.64
N LEU A 135 8.51 15.64 -5.64
CA LEU A 135 9.41 15.63 -6.80
C LEU A 135 9.25 16.97 -7.50
N ASP A 136 10.29 17.79 -7.49
CA ASP A 136 10.45 18.87 -8.46
C ASP A 136 10.61 18.19 -9.83
N ILE A 137 9.47 17.86 -10.45
CA ILE A 137 9.45 17.58 -11.87
C ILE A 137 9.82 18.91 -12.50
N GLU A 138 11.07 19.04 -12.96
CA GLU A 138 11.49 20.10 -13.86
C GLU A 138 10.35 20.31 -14.84
N ALA A 139 9.70 21.47 -14.75
CA ALA A 139 8.64 21.82 -15.66
C ALA A 139 9.21 21.62 -17.06
N GLU A 140 8.57 20.75 -17.86
CA GLU A 140 8.81 20.67 -19.29
C GLU A 140 8.98 22.09 -19.78
N THR A 141 10.19 22.40 -20.23
CA THR A 141 10.51 23.73 -20.72
C THR A 141 9.48 23.99 -21.81
N PRO A 142 8.62 25.03 -21.70
CA PRO A 142 7.56 25.22 -22.67
C PRO A 142 8.23 25.36 -24.03
N ALA A 143 7.90 24.43 -24.94
CA ALA A 143 8.40 24.45 -26.31
C ALA A 143 8.23 25.87 -26.85
N GLN A 144 9.34 26.50 -27.24
CA GLN A 144 9.31 27.84 -27.82
C GLN A 144 8.29 27.84 -28.94
N LYS A 145 7.22 28.62 -28.78
CA LYS A 145 6.28 28.91 -29.86
C LYS A 145 7.10 29.47 -31.03
N LEU A 146 7.15 28.70 -32.11
CA LEU A 146 7.49 29.16 -33.45
C LEU A 146 6.78 30.50 -33.69
N LYS A 147 7.54 31.59 -33.75
CA LYS A 147 7.05 32.83 -34.34
C LYS A 147 7.05 32.65 -35.85
N GLY A 148 5.98 32.04 -36.36
CA GLY A 148 5.52 32.30 -37.72
C GLY A 148 5.02 33.74 -37.77
N GLY A 149 5.62 34.54 -38.65
CA GLY A 149 5.18 35.88 -38.96
C GLY A 149 5.49 36.15 -40.42
N VAL A 150 4.53 35.82 -41.28
CA VAL A 150 4.48 36.27 -42.67
C VAL A 150 4.07 37.74 -42.67
N ALA A 151 4.87 38.58 -43.31
CA ALA A 151 4.44 39.73 -44.10
C ALA A 151 5.58 40.06 -45.09
#